data_AF-A0A370ETH8-F1
#
_entry.id   AF-A0A370ETH8-F1
#
_cell.length_a   1.000
_cell.length_b   1.000
_cell.length_c   1.000
_cell.angle_alpha   90.00
_cell.angle_beta   90.00
_cell.angle_gamma   90.00
#
_symmetry.space_group_name_H-M   'P 1'
#
loop_
_entity.id
_entity.type
_entity.pdbx_description
1 polymer ?
#
loop_
_entity_poly.entity_id
_entity_poly.type
_entity_poly.pdbx_seq_one_letter_code
_entity_poly.pdbx_strand_id
1 'polypeptide(L)' 'MSQAELRERAGFSRATLGRIEAGERDVEITELMAIASVLGVTAAGLLQAVQDSLEGKQL' A
#
# COMPACT_ATOMS: atom_id res chain seq x y z
N MET A 1 -11.70 -5.24 -2.22
CA MET A 1 -10.61 -6.17 -2.60
C MET A 1 -10.05 -6.77 -1.32
N SER A 2 -9.80 -8.07 -1.30
CA SER A 2 -9.12 -8.75 -0.21
C SER A 2 -7.60 -8.58 -0.30
N GLN A 3 -6.89 -8.78 0.82
CA GLN A 3 -5.42 -8.76 0.83
C GLN A 3 -4.82 -9.83 -0.12
N ALA A 4 -5.47 -10.98 -0.23
CA ALA A 4 -5.04 -12.06 -1.12
C ALA A 4 -5.10 -11.65 -2.60
N GLU A 5 -6.19 -10.99 -3.00
CA GLU A 5 -6.37 -10.45 -4.36
C GLU A 5 -5.39 -9.32 -4.67
N LEU A 6 -5.15 -8.41 -3.72
CA LEU A 6 -4.15 -7.34 -3.87
C LEU A 6 -2.76 -7.93 -4.12
N ARG A 7 -2.36 -8.87 -3.26
CA ARG A 7 -1.08 -9.56 -3.36
C ARG A 7 -0.87 -10.18 -4.74
N GLU A 8 -1.84 -10.97 -5.20
CA GLU A 8 -1.76 -11.67 -6.48
C GLU A 8 -1.61 -10.69 -7.64
N ARG A 9 -2.43 -9.63 -7.66
CA ARG A 9 -2.44 -8.64 -8.74
C ARG A 9 -1.23 -7.71 -8.73
N ALA A 10 -0.70 -7.40 -7.55
CA ALA A 10 0.43 -6.50 -7.39
C ALA A 10 1.79 -7.24 -7.35
N GLY A 11 1.78 -8.57 -7.44
CA GLY A 11 3.00 -9.38 -7.55
C GLY A 11 3.76 -9.59 -6.24
N PHE A 12 3.08 -9.53 -5.09
CA PHE A 12 3.72 -9.70 -3.78
C PHE A 12 3.64 -11.14 -3.27
N SER A 13 4.54 -11.50 -2.35
CA SER A 13 4.33 -12.67 -1.50
C SER A 13 3.42 -12.30 -0.32
N ARG A 14 2.81 -13.30 0.33
CA ARG A 14 2.00 -13.07 1.54
C ARG A 14 2.83 -12.48 2.67
N ALA A 15 4.05 -12.96 2.83
CA ALA A 15 4.97 -12.49 3.85
C ALA A 15 5.40 -11.03 3.58
N THR A 16 5.70 -10.69 2.32
CA THR A 16 6.12 -9.34 1.95
C THR A 16 5.02 -8.32 2.20
N LEU A 17 3.81 -8.55 1.66
CA LEU A 17 2.71 -7.59 1.81
C LEU A 17 2.29 -7.46 3.28
N GLY A 18 2.26 -8.57 4.03
CA GLY A 18 1.93 -8.52 5.46
C GLY A 18 2.91 -7.68 6.29
N ARG A 19 4.22 -7.76 6.00
CA ARG A 19 5.23 -6.93 6.68
C ARG A 19 5.13 -5.45 6.32
N ILE A 20 4.78 -5.14 5.06
CA ILE A 20 4.53 -3.77 4.61
C ILE A 20 3.31 -3.19 5.35
N GLU A 21 2.20 -3.92 5.39
CA GLU A 21 0.96 -3.47 6.07
C GLU A 21 1.14 -3.30 7.58
N ALA A 22 1.99 -4.11 8.20
CA ALA A 22 2.33 -4.00 9.61
C ALA A 22 3.36 -2.89 9.93
N GLY A 23 3.94 -2.23 8.93
CA GLY A 23 5.01 -1.25 9.13
C GLY A 23 6.35 -1.86 9.55
N GLU A 24 6.52 -3.18 9.40
CA GLU A 24 7.75 -3.92 9.73
C GLU A 24 8.78 -3.91 8.58
N ARG A 25 8.41 -3.32 7.45
CA ARG A 25 9.26 -3.13 6.28
C ARG A 25 8.81 -1.89 5.52
N ASP A 26 9.77 -1.06 5.15
CA ASP A 26 9.54 0.05 4.23
C ASP A 26 9.08 -0.45 2.86
N VAL A 27 8.35 0.40 2.15
CA VAL A 27 7.89 0.12 0.77
C VAL A 27 8.78 0.85 -0.22
N GLU A 28 9.26 0.14 -1.23
CA GLU A 28 9.99 0.75 -2.34
C GLU A 28 9.03 1.57 -3.22
N ILE A 29 9.52 2.61 -3.91
CA ILE A 29 8.67 3.42 -4.79
C ILE A 29 8.01 2.56 -5.88
N THR A 30 8.72 1.60 -6.45
CA THR A 30 8.18 0.69 -7.46
C THR A 30 7.06 -0.20 -6.90
N GLU A 31 7.17 -0.60 -5.64
CA GLU A 31 6.16 -1.40 -4.93
C GLU A 31 4.92 -0.57 -4.62
N LEU A 32 5.10 0.67 -4.17
CA LEU A 32 4.02 1.64 -3.96
C LEU A 32 3.24 1.88 -5.26
N MET A 33 3.95 2.07 -6.38
CA MET A 33 3.34 2.26 -7.70
C MET A 33 2.51 1.05 -8.14
N ALA A 34 3.01 -0.18 -7.90
CA ALA A 34 2.27 -1.41 -8.20
C ALA A 34 0.99 -1.53 -7.36
N ILE A 35 1.07 -1.26 -6.06
CA ILE A 35 -0.08 -1.26 -5.15
C ILE A 35 -1.12 -0.22 -5.58
N ALA A 36 -0.69 1.01 -5.86
CA ALA A 36 -1.55 2.11 -6.32
C ALA A 36 -2.29 1.75 -7.60
N SER A 37 -1.57 1.18 -8.58
CA SER A 37 -2.15 0.76 -9.86
C SER A 37 -3.23 -0.31 -9.69
N VAL A 38 -3.05 -1.27 -8.79
CA VAL A 38 -4.05 -2.33 -8.54
C VAL A 38 -5.27 -1.79 -7.80
N LEU A 39 -5.05 -0.85 -6.88
CA LEU A 39 -6.12 -0.17 -6.14
C LEU A 39 -6.88 0.86 -6.99
N GLY A 40 -6.38 1.24 -8.17
CA GLY A 40 -7.00 2.25 -9.02
C GLY A 40 -6.83 3.67 -8.50
N VAL A 41 -5.78 3.93 -7.70
CA VAL A 41 -5.46 5.25 -7.13
C VAL A 41 -4.08 5.70 -7.61
N THR A 42 -3.76 6.97 -7.38
CA THR A 42 -2.40 7.47 -7.63
C THR A 42 -1.50 7.20 -6.43
N ALA A 43 -0.20 7.03 -6.66
CA ALA A 43 0.77 6.91 -5.57
C ALA A 43 0.78 8.17 -4.68
N ALA A 44 0.56 9.36 -5.27
CA ALA A 44 0.39 10.61 -4.53
C ALA A 44 -0.84 10.57 -3.61
N GLY A 45 -1.95 9.97 -4.04
CA GLY A 45 -3.14 9.79 -3.22
C GLY A 45 -2.90 8.88 -2.02
N LEU A 46 -2.14 7.78 -2.19
CA LEU A 46 -1.74 6.92 -1.08
C LEU A 46 -0.85 7.67 -0.07
N LEU A 47 0.12 8.45 -0.55
CA LEU A 47 0.98 9.25 0.31
C LEU A 47 0.19 10.33 1.07
N GLN A 48 -0.76 10.98 0.41
CA GLN A 48 -1.64 11.96 1.07
C GLN A 48 -2.49 11.31 2.16
N ALA A 49 -3.04 10.12 1.91
CA ALA A 49 -3.79 9.37 2.94
C ALA A 49 -2.90 9.06 4.16
N VAL A 50 -1.64 8.67 3.95
CA VAL A 50 -0.69 8.47 5.05
C VAL A 50 -0.44 9.78 5.81
N GLN A 51 -0.21 10.90 5.10
CA GLN A 51 -0.03 12.21 5.74
C GLN A 51 -1.25 12.61 6.57
N ASP A 52 -2.45 12.45 6.03
CA ASP A 52 -3.69 12.75 6.73
C ASP A 52 -3.83 11.90 8.00
N SER A 53 -3.53 10.60 7.91
CA SER A 53 -3.54 9.69 9.06
C SER A 53 -2.53 10.08 10.14
N LEU A 54 -1.31 10.49 9.75
CA LEU A 54 -0.26 10.95 10.67
C LEU A 54 -0.63 12.29 11.34
N GLU A 55 -1.38 13.15 10.65
CA GLU A 55 -1.89 14.41 11.17
C GLU A 55 -3.17 14.25 12.01
N GLY A 56 -3.65 13.02 12.19
CA GLY A 56 -4.87 12.72 12.95
C GLY A 56 -6.15 13.11 12.21
N LYS A 57 -6.09 13.36 10.90
CA LYS A 57 -7.26 13.52 10.04
C LYS A 57 -7.82 12.14 9.75
N GLN A 58 -9.13 11.97 9.99
CA GLN A 58 -9.79 10.69 9.76
C GLN A 58 -9.85 10.41 8.26
N LEU A 59 -9.34 9.25 7.85
CA LEU A 59 -9.38 8.71 6.47
C LEU A 59 -10.81 8.51 5.97
#